data_AF-A0A545SA94-F1
#
_entry.id   AF-A0A545SA94-F1
#
_cell.length_a   1.000
_cell.length_b   1.000
_cell.length_c   1.000
_cell.angle_alpha   90.00
_cell.angle_beta   90.00
_cell.angle_gamma   90.00
#
_symmetry.space_group_name_H-M   'P 1'
#
loop_
_entity.id
_entity.type
_entity.pdbx_description
1 polymer ?
#
loop_
_entity_poly.entity_id
_entity_poly.type
_entity_poly.pdbx_seq_one_letter_code
_entity_poly.pdbx_strand_id
1 'polypeptide(L)'
;AAAVTFSMRQGQPMSTTEAVFHFPALLLFYALQYDLLDRHLPDHAPWIALGTAAALLVAYLLARGRLGADSKAGRTLVSAYAALVLVHAVYLNILPDGFTPWIGLALLAALPWLMRRKDGATGLLEPWPFMLAGGLILLFNMARILLNENMTAVPASPLLLVLYPALSYVAYWVMRGDKGVEHWAQLLLAVAHLSAMTTAGHLIDTPALVSVAWLLVASAALAAGFRLRDRTLGQSSLLLFLLASLKIMLFDLADTTPLLRVGVLLVLGVSLYAGGWVYRKLPAQSPRSP
;
A
#
# COMPACT_ATOMS: atom_id res chain seq x y z
N ALA A 1 -8.45 -14.45 27.87
CA ALA A 1 -8.56 -14.96 29.25
C ALA A 1 -7.48 -16.00 29.56
N ALA A 2 -7.47 -17.17 28.90
CA ALA A 2 -6.53 -18.27 29.20
C ALA A 2 -5.05 -17.87 29.28
N ALA A 3 -4.52 -17.09 28.32
CA ALA A 3 -3.13 -16.62 28.37
C ALA A 3 -2.83 -15.68 29.56
N VAL A 4 -3.80 -14.81 29.91
CA VAL A 4 -3.69 -13.94 31.10
C VAL A 4 -3.76 -14.77 32.38
N THR A 5 -4.66 -15.75 32.44
CA THR A 5 -4.80 -16.66 33.59
C THR A 5 -3.57 -17.56 33.74
N PHE A 6 -2.95 -18.00 32.64
CA PHE A 6 -1.70 -18.75 32.63
C PHE A 6 -0.55 -17.92 33.20
N SER A 7 -0.34 -16.69 32.71
CA SER A 7 0.70 -15.80 33.28
C SER A 7 0.43 -15.43 34.74
N MET A 8 -0.83 -15.23 35.14
CA MET A 8 -1.17 -14.97 36.55
C MET A 8 -0.94 -16.19 37.44
N ARG A 9 -1.18 -17.42 36.96
CA ARG A 9 -0.94 -18.66 37.72
C ARG A 9 0.54 -19.04 37.80
N GLN A 10 1.29 -18.82 36.72
CA GLN A 10 2.72 -19.16 36.64
C GLN A 10 3.61 -18.07 37.27
N GLY A 11 3.07 -16.88 37.55
CA GLY A 11 3.83 -15.75 38.06
C GLY A 11 4.89 -15.21 37.10
N GLN A 12 4.84 -15.63 35.82
CA GLN A 12 5.81 -15.26 34.80
C GLN A 12 5.13 -14.66 33.56
N PRO A 13 5.73 -13.61 32.95
CA PRO A 13 5.25 -13.06 31.69
C PRO A 13 5.45 -14.07 30.55
N MET A 14 4.46 -14.17 29.66
CA MET A 14 4.52 -15.04 28.47
C MET A 14 5.70 -14.69 27.56
N SER A 15 6.33 -15.70 26.95
CA SER A 15 7.45 -15.51 26.02
C SER A 15 6.98 -15.24 24.59
N THR A 16 7.85 -14.66 23.75
CA THR A 16 7.53 -14.36 22.34
C THR A 16 7.25 -15.63 21.53
N THR A 17 7.99 -16.70 21.81
CA THR A 17 7.82 -18.00 21.14
C THR A 17 6.45 -18.60 21.46
N GLU A 18 6.03 -18.55 22.73
CA GLU A 18 4.70 -18.97 23.16
C GLU A 18 3.58 -18.16 22.48
N ALA A 19 3.76 -16.84 22.35
CA ALA A 19 2.77 -15.98 21.67
C ALA A 19 2.49 -16.41 20.23
N VAL A 20 3.53 -16.79 19.48
CA VAL A 20 3.40 -17.25 18.10
C VAL A 20 2.60 -18.55 18.02
N PHE A 21 2.84 -19.50 18.94
CA PHE A 21 2.06 -20.74 19.00
C PHE A 21 0.60 -20.53 19.40
N HIS A 22 0.29 -19.48 20.15
CA HIS A 22 -1.09 -19.11 20.48
C HIS A 22 -1.84 -18.39 19.34
N PHE A 23 -1.14 -17.88 18.32
CA PHE A 23 -1.76 -17.11 17.25
C PHE A 23 -2.73 -17.92 16.37
N PRO A 24 -2.41 -19.15 15.89
CA PRO A 24 -3.36 -19.96 15.14
C PRO A 24 -4.63 -20.30 15.94
N ALA A 25 -4.49 -20.60 17.24
CA ALA A 25 -5.62 -20.88 18.11
C ALA A 25 -6.51 -19.63 18.28
N LEU A 26 -5.90 -18.45 18.36
CA LEU A 26 -6.61 -17.17 18.47
C LEU A 26 -7.35 -16.82 17.16
N LEU A 27 -6.74 -17.08 16.00
CA LEU A 27 -7.40 -16.94 14.70
C LEU A 27 -8.60 -17.88 14.58
N LEU A 28 -8.42 -19.16 14.92
CA LEU A 28 -9.49 -20.15 14.87
C LEU A 28 -10.63 -19.80 15.82
N PHE A 29 -10.31 -19.39 17.05
CA PHE A 29 -11.30 -18.95 18.02
C PHE A 29 -12.09 -17.75 17.50
N TYR A 30 -11.40 -16.73 16.96
CA TYR A 30 -12.05 -15.56 16.38
C TYR A 30 -12.96 -15.94 15.20
N ALA A 31 -12.48 -16.78 14.28
CA ALA A 31 -13.22 -17.21 13.12
C ALA A 31 -14.50 -17.97 13.50
N LEU A 32 -14.40 -18.95 14.41
CA LEU A 32 -15.55 -19.72 14.90
C LEU A 32 -16.52 -18.84 15.67
N GLN A 33 -16.02 -17.97 16.53
CA GLN A 33 -16.86 -17.03 17.28
C GLN A 33 -17.62 -16.11 16.32
N TYR A 34 -16.92 -15.54 15.34
CA TYR A 34 -17.54 -14.61 14.41
C TYR A 34 -18.56 -15.33 13.51
N ASP A 35 -18.23 -16.49 12.95
CA ASP A 35 -19.17 -17.29 12.13
C ASP A 35 -20.44 -17.65 12.92
N LEU A 36 -20.31 -18.06 14.19
CA LEU A 36 -21.48 -18.32 15.02
C LEU A 36 -22.31 -17.06 15.29
N LEU A 37 -21.66 -15.93 15.56
CA LEU A 37 -22.35 -14.65 15.77
C LEU A 37 -23.03 -14.16 14.51
N ASP A 38 -22.37 -14.25 13.36
CA ASP A 38 -22.88 -13.78 12.08
C ASP A 38 -24.14 -14.56 11.65
N ARG A 39 -24.17 -15.87 11.93
CA ARG A 39 -25.35 -16.71 11.64
C ARG A 39 -26.58 -16.39 12.50
N HIS A 40 -26.41 -15.85 13.70
CA HIS A 40 -27.52 -15.67 14.66
C HIS A 40 -27.83 -14.20 14.97
N LEU A 41 -26.84 -13.32 14.83
CA LEU A 41 -26.86 -11.89 15.17
C LEU A 41 -25.97 -11.08 14.19
N PRO A 42 -26.23 -11.13 12.86
CA PRO A 42 -25.35 -10.55 11.83
C PRO A 42 -25.07 -9.06 12.05
N ASP A 43 -26.12 -8.27 12.32
CA ASP A 43 -26.00 -6.83 12.54
C ASP A 43 -25.19 -6.46 13.79
N HIS A 44 -24.96 -7.41 14.70
CA HIS A 44 -24.26 -7.18 15.97
C HIS A 44 -22.89 -7.87 16.01
N ALA A 45 -22.62 -8.84 15.14
CA ALA A 45 -21.36 -9.57 15.10
C ALA A 45 -20.13 -8.64 15.01
N PRO A 46 -20.09 -7.61 14.12
CA PRO A 46 -18.98 -6.66 14.09
C PRO A 46 -18.79 -5.87 15.40
N TRP A 47 -19.89 -5.44 16.01
CA TRP A 47 -19.88 -4.66 17.26
C TRP A 47 -19.41 -5.50 18.46
N ILE A 48 -19.84 -6.76 18.51
CA ILE A 48 -19.42 -7.70 19.54
C ILE A 48 -17.92 -7.99 19.39
N ALA A 49 -17.42 -8.18 18.16
CA ALA A 49 -15.99 -8.36 17.89
C ALA A 49 -15.15 -7.15 18.34
N LEU A 50 -15.64 -5.92 18.11
CA LEU A 50 -15.01 -4.71 18.67
C LEU A 50 -15.03 -4.71 20.20
N GLY A 51 -16.14 -5.11 20.79
CA GLY A 51 -16.28 -5.26 22.24
C GLY A 51 -15.28 -6.24 22.84
N THR A 52 -15.02 -7.38 22.18
CA THR A 52 -14.03 -8.35 22.65
C THR A 52 -12.59 -7.84 22.52
N ALA A 53 -12.27 -7.09 21.46
CA ALA A 53 -10.97 -6.43 21.33
C ALA A 53 -10.75 -5.39 22.44
N ALA A 54 -11.75 -4.57 22.75
CA ALA A 54 -11.70 -3.61 23.84
C ALA A 54 -11.56 -4.30 25.21
N ALA A 55 -12.32 -5.36 25.46
CA ALA A 55 -12.22 -6.15 26.69
C ALA A 55 -10.84 -6.80 26.85
N LEU A 56 -10.25 -7.34 25.77
CA LEU A 56 -8.91 -7.90 25.79
C LEU A 56 -7.84 -6.83 26.08
N LEU A 57 -7.96 -5.65 25.48
CA LEU A 57 -7.08 -4.52 25.75
C LEU A 57 -7.15 -4.11 27.22
N VAL A 58 -8.35 -3.93 27.78
CA VAL A 58 -8.55 -3.59 29.20
C VAL A 58 -7.94 -4.66 30.11
N ALA A 59 -8.17 -5.94 29.82
CA ALA A 59 -7.59 -7.04 30.59
C ALA A 59 -6.05 -7.02 30.56
N TYR A 60 -5.46 -6.74 29.40
CA TYR A 60 -4.01 -6.58 29.26
C TYR A 60 -3.47 -5.39 30.07
N LEU A 61 -4.15 -4.23 30.04
CA LEU A 61 -3.74 -3.05 30.81
C LEU A 61 -3.82 -3.29 32.32
N LEU A 62 -4.86 -3.97 32.79
CA LEU A 62 -5.00 -4.35 34.19
C LEU A 62 -3.90 -5.35 34.62
N ALA A 63 -3.60 -6.35 33.79
CA ALA A 63 -2.53 -7.29 34.06
C ALA A 63 -1.16 -6.60 34.11
N ARG A 64 -0.88 -5.70 33.16
CA ARG A 64 0.33 -4.88 33.13
C ARG A 64 0.47 -4.01 34.38
N GLY A 65 -0.60 -3.33 34.77
CA GLY A 65 -0.61 -2.45 35.95
C GLY A 65 -0.42 -3.18 37.27
N ARG A 66 -0.95 -4.41 37.40
CA ARG A 66 -0.84 -5.22 38.64
C ARG A 66 0.44 -6.02 38.75
N LEU A 67 0.94 -6.56 37.64
CA LEU A 67 2.12 -7.43 37.64
C LEU A 67 3.43 -6.66 37.43
N GLY A 68 3.36 -5.37 37.08
CA GLY A 68 4.54 -4.54 36.80
C GLY A 68 5.38 -5.00 35.59
N ALA A 69 4.93 -6.04 34.88
CA ALA A 69 5.67 -6.68 33.80
C ALA A 69 5.15 -6.21 32.44
N ASP A 70 5.96 -5.43 31.72
CA ASP A 70 5.74 -5.13 30.31
C ASP A 70 6.19 -6.32 29.45
N SER A 71 5.28 -7.26 29.20
CA SER A 71 5.55 -8.39 28.30
C SER A 71 5.36 -7.96 26.84
N LYS A 72 6.47 -7.94 26.08
CA LYS A 72 6.46 -7.78 24.61
C LYS A 72 5.55 -8.80 23.93
N ALA A 73 5.50 -10.03 24.43
CA ALA A 73 4.66 -11.10 23.91
C ALA A 73 3.16 -10.78 24.10
N GLY A 74 2.78 -10.31 25.29
CA GLY A 74 1.42 -9.85 25.57
C GLY A 74 1.00 -8.69 24.68
N ARG A 75 1.86 -7.68 24.52
CA ARG A 75 1.63 -6.56 23.60
C ARG A 75 1.42 -7.03 22.17
N THR A 76 2.27 -7.93 21.69
CA THR A 76 2.20 -8.48 20.34
C THR A 76 0.86 -9.18 20.11
N LEU A 77 0.44 -10.05 21.03
CA LEU A 77 -0.79 -10.84 20.88
C LEU A 77 -2.04 -9.97 20.92
N VAL A 78 -2.10 -8.98 21.82
CA VAL A 78 -3.22 -8.02 21.89
C VAL A 78 -3.25 -7.14 20.64
N SER A 79 -2.10 -6.67 20.17
CA SER A 79 -2.00 -5.86 18.94
C SER A 79 -2.43 -6.64 17.71
N ALA A 80 -2.05 -7.91 17.61
CA ALA A 80 -2.44 -8.77 16.49
C ALA A 80 -3.95 -9.07 16.49
N TYR A 81 -4.54 -9.36 17.65
CA TYR A 81 -5.99 -9.53 17.76
C TYR A 81 -6.74 -8.24 17.44
N ALA A 82 -6.29 -7.10 17.98
CA ALA A 82 -6.89 -5.81 17.68
C ALA A 82 -6.80 -5.47 16.18
N ALA A 83 -5.63 -5.67 15.55
CA ALA A 83 -5.46 -5.47 14.12
C ALA A 83 -6.40 -6.37 13.30
N LEU A 84 -6.50 -7.66 13.64
CA LEU A 84 -7.44 -8.60 13.00
C LEU A 84 -8.89 -8.12 13.08
N VAL A 85 -9.34 -7.74 14.27
CA VAL A 85 -10.71 -7.23 14.51
C VAL A 85 -10.94 -5.94 13.73
N LEU A 86 -9.98 -5.01 13.69
CA LEU A 86 -10.11 -3.78 12.92
C LEU A 86 -10.24 -4.06 11.42
N VAL A 87 -9.44 -4.98 10.86
CA VAL A 87 -9.61 -5.35 9.44
C VAL A 87 -10.97 -6.00 9.22
N HIS A 88 -11.30 -7.03 10.00
CA HIS A 88 -12.47 -7.85 9.73
C HIS A 88 -13.80 -7.15 10.09
N ALA A 89 -13.93 -6.65 11.32
CA ALA A 89 -15.18 -6.05 11.77
C ALA A 89 -15.34 -4.63 11.22
N VAL A 90 -14.29 -3.80 11.25
CA VAL A 90 -14.41 -2.40 10.80
C VAL A 90 -14.29 -2.30 9.29
N TYR A 91 -13.17 -2.71 8.72
CA TYR A 91 -12.89 -2.46 7.31
C TYR A 91 -13.73 -3.33 6.35
N LEU A 92 -14.00 -4.60 6.67
CA LEU A 92 -14.77 -5.49 5.79
C LEU A 92 -16.29 -5.48 6.02
N ASN A 93 -16.77 -5.12 7.23
CA ASN A 93 -18.20 -5.23 7.57
C ASN A 93 -18.87 -3.90 7.87
N ILE A 94 -18.31 -3.07 8.76
CA ILE A 94 -18.95 -1.81 9.18
C ILE A 94 -18.75 -0.70 8.14
N LEU A 95 -17.57 -0.63 7.52
CA LEU A 95 -17.23 0.43 6.58
C LEU A 95 -18.01 0.26 5.27
N PRO A 96 -18.78 1.27 4.81
CA PRO A 96 -19.51 1.14 3.56
C PRO A 96 -18.55 0.99 2.37
N ASP A 97 -18.91 0.14 1.41
CA ASP A 97 -18.04 -0.20 0.26
C ASP A 97 -17.53 1.02 -0.51
N GLY A 98 -18.35 2.07 -0.62
CA GLY A 98 -18.00 3.33 -1.28
C GLY A 98 -16.84 4.08 -0.59
N PHE A 99 -16.58 3.84 0.70
CA PHE A 99 -15.51 4.51 1.45
C PHE A 99 -14.24 3.66 1.60
N THR A 100 -14.27 2.37 1.29
CA THR A 100 -13.10 1.48 1.41
C THR A 100 -11.87 1.98 0.62
N PRO A 101 -11.97 2.49 -0.62
CA PRO A 101 -10.78 2.95 -1.36
C PRO A 101 -10.22 4.27 -0.82
N TRP A 102 -11.05 5.07 -0.16
CA TRP A 102 -10.62 6.30 0.51
C TRP A 102 -9.77 5.99 1.74
N ILE A 103 -10.05 4.90 2.46
CA ILE A 103 -9.18 4.43 3.55
C ILE A 103 -7.83 3.97 3.00
N GLY A 104 -7.81 3.24 1.89
CA GLY A 104 -6.56 2.89 1.20
C GLY A 104 -5.74 4.13 0.82
N LEU A 105 -6.39 5.18 0.32
CA LEU A 105 -5.75 6.45 -0.02
C LEU A 105 -5.18 7.15 1.22
N ALA A 106 -5.93 7.20 2.31
CA ALA A 106 -5.48 7.79 3.58
C ALA A 106 -4.27 7.03 4.15
N LEU A 107 -4.27 5.70 4.06
CA LEU A 107 -3.12 4.87 4.45
C LEU A 107 -1.90 5.14 3.58
N LEU A 108 -2.09 5.28 2.26
CA LEU A 108 -1.01 5.66 1.34
C LEU A 108 -0.41 7.03 1.69
N ALA A 109 -1.25 8.01 2.03
CA ALA A 109 -0.82 9.33 2.47
C ALA A 109 -0.02 9.29 3.78
N ALA A 110 -0.45 8.44 4.73
CA ALA A 110 0.18 8.29 6.03
C ALA A 110 1.47 7.42 5.99
N LEU A 111 1.66 6.63 4.93
CA LEU A 111 2.72 5.63 4.83
C LEU A 111 4.13 6.18 5.07
N PRO A 112 4.56 7.32 4.49
CA PRO A 112 5.90 7.86 4.74
C PRO A 112 6.13 8.23 6.21
N TRP A 113 5.09 8.70 6.90
CA TRP A 113 5.16 9.03 8.33
C TRP A 113 5.23 7.76 9.18
N LEU A 114 4.43 6.75 8.84
CA LEU A 114 4.44 5.46 9.52
C LEU A 114 5.81 4.75 9.40
N MET A 115 6.39 4.76 8.20
CA MET A 115 7.67 4.08 7.92
C MET A 115 8.89 4.79 8.53
N ARG A 116 8.82 6.11 8.74
CA ARG A 116 9.90 6.89 9.36
C ARG A 116 9.80 6.97 10.88
N ARG A 117 8.74 6.40 11.46
CA ARG A 117 8.57 6.33 12.90
C ARG A 117 9.64 5.38 13.45
N LYS A 118 10.71 5.95 14.02
CA LYS A 118 11.76 5.16 14.68
C LYS A 118 11.12 4.36 15.80
N ASP A 119 11.36 3.05 15.82
CA ASP A 119 11.02 2.15 16.92
C ASP A 119 11.77 2.58 18.17
N GLY A 120 11.19 3.55 18.88
CA GLY A 120 11.74 4.17 20.06
C GLY A 120 10.64 4.33 21.08
N ALA A 121 10.82 3.66 22.22
CA ALA A 121 10.01 3.66 23.42
C ALA A 121 8.82 2.66 23.47
N THR A 122 8.85 1.88 24.55
CA THR A 122 7.78 1.19 25.29
C THR A 122 6.33 1.65 25.00
N GLY A 123 5.84 1.35 23.80
CA GLY A 123 4.47 1.63 23.40
C GLY A 123 3.44 0.81 24.21
N LEU A 124 2.19 1.27 24.22
CA LEU A 124 1.06 0.49 24.75
C LEU A 124 0.88 -0.83 23.99
N LEU A 125 1.07 -0.76 22.67
CA LEU A 125 0.88 -1.83 21.70
C LEU A 125 2.12 -1.96 20.81
N GLU A 126 2.25 -3.08 20.13
CA GLU A 126 3.27 -3.29 19.10
C GLU A 126 2.76 -2.77 17.75
N PRO A 127 3.55 -1.99 16.99
CA PRO A 127 3.08 -1.36 15.75
C PRO A 127 2.99 -2.35 14.57
N TRP A 128 3.83 -3.37 14.54
CA TRP A 128 3.97 -4.24 13.36
C TRP A 128 2.67 -4.95 12.91
N PRO A 129 1.75 -5.42 13.78
CA PRO A 129 0.52 -6.06 13.32
C PRO A 129 -0.41 -5.06 12.62
N PHE A 130 -0.44 -3.81 13.09
CA PHE A 130 -1.20 -2.74 12.45
C PHE A 130 -0.58 -2.32 11.13
N MET A 131 0.75 -2.33 11.02
CA MET A 131 1.44 -2.10 9.74
C MET A 131 1.13 -3.21 8.73
N LEU A 132 1.10 -4.47 9.16
CA LEU A 132 0.70 -5.59 8.31
C LEU A 132 -0.76 -5.45 7.86
N ALA A 133 -1.68 -5.19 8.79
CA ALA A 133 -3.09 -4.94 8.49
C ALA A 133 -3.28 -3.77 7.51
N GLY A 134 -2.64 -2.62 7.78
CA GLY A 134 -2.67 -1.45 6.91
C GLY A 134 -2.06 -1.73 5.53
N GLY A 135 -0.98 -2.51 5.48
CA GLY A 135 -0.36 -2.97 4.24
C GLY A 135 -1.28 -3.85 3.40
N LEU A 136 -2.01 -4.78 4.02
CA LEU A 136 -3.02 -5.60 3.34
C LEU A 136 -4.19 -4.77 2.82
N ILE A 137 -4.70 -3.84 3.62
CA ILE A 137 -5.76 -2.91 3.19
C ILE A 137 -5.28 -2.07 1.99
N LEU A 138 -4.06 -1.55 2.05
CA LEU A 138 -3.48 -0.77 0.96
C LEU A 138 -3.31 -1.61 -0.30
N LEU A 139 -2.80 -2.84 -0.18
CA LEU A 139 -2.64 -3.77 -1.30
C LEU A 139 -3.99 -4.09 -1.96
N PHE A 140 -5.00 -4.39 -1.15
CA PHE A 140 -6.35 -4.71 -1.63
C PHE A 140 -6.96 -3.52 -2.39
N ASN A 141 -6.89 -2.32 -1.80
CA ASN A 141 -7.41 -1.13 -2.48
C ASN A 141 -6.58 -0.75 -3.71
N MET A 142 -5.26 -0.98 -3.70
CA MET A 142 -4.43 -0.78 -4.88
C MET A 142 -4.88 -1.69 -6.02
N ALA A 143 -5.11 -2.99 -5.75
CA ALA A 143 -5.63 -3.92 -6.74
C ALA A 143 -6.99 -3.46 -7.28
N ARG A 144 -7.90 -3.05 -6.40
CA ARG A 144 -9.21 -2.51 -6.78
C ARG A 144 -9.12 -1.30 -7.71
N ILE A 145 -8.22 -0.36 -7.42
CA ILE A 145 -7.97 0.83 -8.24
C ILE A 145 -7.37 0.46 -9.59
N LEU A 146 -6.36 -0.41 -9.62
CA LEU A 146 -5.69 -0.83 -10.86
C LEU A 146 -6.65 -1.57 -11.80
N LEU A 147 -7.49 -2.44 -11.24
CA LEU A 147 -8.49 -3.22 -11.98
C LEU A 147 -9.80 -2.46 -12.23
N ASN A 148 -9.97 -1.27 -11.64
CA ASN A 148 -11.19 -0.47 -11.64
C ASN A 148 -12.43 -1.28 -11.18
N GLU A 149 -12.23 -2.17 -10.21
CA GLU A 149 -13.24 -3.11 -9.74
C GLU A 149 -14.23 -2.43 -8.79
N ASN A 150 -15.54 -2.58 -9.06
CA ASN A 150 -16.62 -2.03 -8.21
C ASN A 150 -16.46 -0.52 -7.91
N MET A 151 -15.88 0.25 -8.83
CA MET A 151 -15.62 1.69 -8.65
C MET A 151 -16.81 2.58 -9.02
N THR A 152 -17.85 2.04 -9.64
CA THR A 152 -19.07 2.79 -10.02
C THR A 152 -19.88 3.26 -8.82
N ALA A 153 -19.90 2.47 -7.74
CA ALA A 153 -20.58 2.81 -6.48
C ALA A 153 -19.74 3.70 -5.54
N VAL A 154 -18.48 3.96 -5.89
CA VAL A 154 -17.55 4.74 -5.07
C VAL A 154 -17.73 6.24 -5.38
N PRO A 155 -18.07 7.07 -4.39
CA PRO A 155 -18.19 8.51 -4.59
C PRO A 155 -16.89 9.10 -5.12
N ALA A 156 -17.00 9.93 -6.16
CA ALA A 156 -15.86 10.58 -6.82
C ALA A 156 -14.73 9.60 -7.22
N SER A 157 -15.09 8.41 -7.72
CA SER A 157 -14.11 7.41 -8.19
C SER A 157 -13.09 7.92 -9.22
N PRO A 158 -13.41 8.84 -10.17
CA PRO A 158 -12.38 9.40 -11.06
C PRO A 158 -11.29 10.16 -10.31
N LEU A 159 -11.64 10.82 -9.19
CA LEU A 159 -10.67 11.53 -8.37
C LEU A 159 -9.70 10.55 -7.69
N LEU A 160 -10.19 9.38 -7.24
CA LEU A 160 -9.33 8.34 -6.67
C LEU A 160 -8.31 7.81 -7.69
N LEU A 161 -8.73 7.58 -8.93
CA LEU A 161 -7.82 7.16 -10.00
C LEU A 161 -6.67 8.16 -10.16
N VAL A 162 -6.92 9.47 -10.06
CA VAL A 162 -5.85 10.49 -10.13
C VAL A 162 -5.03 10.60 -8.83
N LEU A 163 -5.66 10.49 -7.67
CA LEU A 163 -4.99 10.70 -6.38
C LEU A 163 -4.04 9.55 -6.00
N TYR A 164 -4.36 8.30 -6.35
CA TYR A 164 -3.49 7.15 -6.07
C TYR A 164 -2.07 7.26 -6.68
N PRO A 165 -1.91 7.51 -7.99
CA PRO A 165 -0.58 7.74 -8.57
C PRO A 165 0.07 9.01 -8.01
N ALA A 166 -0.68 10.10 -7.86
CA ALA A 166 -0.14 11.36 -7.35
C ALA A 166 0.45 11.19 -5.94
N LEU A 167 -0.29 10.58 -5.02
CA LEU A 167 0.19 10.30 -3.66
C LEU A 167 1.32 9.26 -3.65
N SER A 168 1.31 8.27 -4.54
CA SER A 168 2.42 7.32 -4.65
C SER A 168 3.72 8.01 -5.06
N TYR A 169 3.68 8.97 -6.00
CA TYR A 169 4.84 9.80 -6.35
C TYR A 169 5.29 10.70 -5.20
N VAL A 170 4.35 11.30 -4.46
CA VAL A 170 4.67 12.11 -3.27
C VAL A 170 5.33 11.24 -2.20
N ALA A 171 4.78 10.05 -1.93
CA ALA A 171 5.34 9.11 -0.96
C ALA A 171 6.75 8.67 -1.36
N TYR A 172 6.98 8.34 -2.62
CA TYR A 172 8.32 8.09 -3.17
C TYR A 172 9.26 9.28 -2.93
N TRP A 173 8.83 10.50 -3.26
CA TRP A 173 9.64 11.70 -3.12
C TRP A 173 10.05 11.98 -1.67
N VAL A 174 9.17 11.69 -0.70
CA VAL A 174 9.47 11.81 0.74
C VAL A 174 10.43 10.72 1.21
N MET A 175 10.29 9.49 0.68
CA MET A 175 11.03 8.31 1.17
C MET A 175 12.38 8.07 0.47
N ARG A 176 12.59 8.58 -0.75
CA ARG A 176 13.80 8.33 -1.57
C ARG A 176 15.13 8.77 -0.94
N GLY A 177 15.09 9.61 0.08
CA GLY A 177 16.29 10.12 0.76
C GLY A 177 16.79 9.23 1.89
N ASP A 178 15.98 8.26 2.34
CA ASP A 178 16.24 7.47 3.54
C ASP A 178 16.64 6.03 3.16
N LYS A 179 17.88 5.64 3.51
CA LYS A 179 18.43 4.31 3.22
C LYS A 179 17.59 3.18 3.84
N GLY A 180 16.95 3.42 4.99
CA GLY A 180 16.19 2.39 5.70
C GLY A 180 14.91 1.97 4.97
N VAL A 181 14.39 2.83 4.10
CA VAL A 181 13.10 2.61 3.39
C VAL A 181 13.24 2.71 1.87
N GLU A 182 14.46 2.66 1.35
CA GLU A 182 14.74 2.82 -0.08
C GLU A 182 14.02 1.77 -0.94
N HIS A 183 14.01 0.50 -0.51
CA HIS A 183 13.29 -0.57 -1.21
C HIS A 183 11.78 -0.27 -1.31
N TRP A 184 11.17 0.20 -0.22
CA TRP A 184 9.76 0.60 -0.21
C TRP A 184 9.49 1.81 -1.10
N ALA A 185 10.42 2.77 -1.14
CA ALA A 185 10.32 3.91 -2.04
C ALA A 185 10.33 3.45 -3.52
N GLN A 186 11.21 2.52 -3.89
CA GLN A 186 11.26 1.96 -5.25
C GLN A 186 9.96 1.21 -5.62
N LEU A 187 9.39 0.44 -4.69
CA LEU A 187 8.08 -0.21 -4.90
C LEU A 187 6.97 0.83 -5.09
N LEU A 188 6.93 1.89 -4.28
CA LEU A 188 5.96 2.98 -4.43
C LEU A 188 6.11 3.71 -5.77
N LEU A 189 7.33 3.87 -6.27
CA LEU A 189 7.55 4.44 -7.59
C LEU A 189 7.00 3.54 -8.70
N ALA A 190 7.23 2.23 -8.62
CA ALA A 190 6.65 1.27 -9.58
C ALA A 190 5.11 1.29 -9.54
N VAL A 191 4.54 1.36 -8.33
CA VAL A 191 3.10 1.50 -8.12
C VAL A 191 2.59 2.83 -8.67
N ALA A 192 3.31 3.94 -8.50
CA ALA A 192 2.95 5.25 -9.05
C ALA A 192 2.88 5.22 -10.58
N HIS A 193 3.87 4.60 -11.22
CA HIS A 193 3.91 4.40 -12.66
C HIS A 193 2.74 3.56 -13.16
N LEU A 194 2.55 2.38 -12.57
CA LEU A 194 1.49 1.46 -12.96
C LEU A 194 0.10 2.08 -12.75
N SER A 195 -0.12 2.75 -11.62
CA SER A 195 -1.38 3.44 -11.33
C SER A 195 -1.62 4.64 -12.26
N ALA A 196 -0.58 5.40 -12.64
CA ALA A 196 -0.73 6.49 -13.60
C ALA A 196 -1.10 5.97 -15.00
N MET A 197 -0.48 4.88 -15.43
CA MET A 197 -0.75 4.26 -16.73
C MET A 197 -2.16 3.67 -16.80
N THR A 198 -2.57 2.95 -15.76
CA THR A 198 -3.93 2.39 -15.67
C THR A 198 -4.99 3.48 -15.56
N THR A 199 -4.72 4.55 -14.80
CA THR A 199 -5.61 5.73 -14.72
C THR A 199 -5.85 6.35 -16.08
N ALA A 200 -4.81 6.51 -16.89
CA ALA A 200 -4.99 6.99 -18.27
C ALA A 200 -5.88 6.05 -19.09
N GLY A 201 -5.73 4.73 -18.93
CA GLY A 201 -6.58 3.75 -19.59
C GLY A 201 -8.05 3.77 -19.15
N HIS A 202 -8.32 4.09 -17.88
CA HIS A 202 -9.67 4.14 -17.32
C HIS A 202 -10.39 5.47 -17.56
N LEU A 203 -9.65 6.57 -17.70
CA LEU A 203 -10.23 7.92 -17.85
C LEU A 203 -10.30 8.42 -19.31
N ILE A 204 -9.57 7.79 -20.23
CA ILE A 204 -9.46 8.24 -21.62
C ILE A 204 -10.06 7.19 -22.55
N ASP A 205 -11.19 7.53 -23.19
CA ASP A 205 -11.90 6.60 -24.08
C ASP A 205 -11.16 6.34 -25.40
N THR A 206 -10.29 7.26 -25.83
CA THR A 206 -9.57 7.13 -27.11
C THR A 206 -8.24 6.40 -26.93
N PRO A 207 -8.05 5.20 -27.53
CA PRO A 207 -6.86 4.37 -27.28
C PRO A 207 -5.53 5.06 -27.63
N ALA A 208 -5.51 5.87 -28.69
CA ALA A 208 -4.32 6.63 -29.09
C ALA A 208 -3.95 7.72 -28.05
N LEU A 209 -4.95 8.38 -27.45
CA LEU A 209 -4.72 9.39 -26.42
C LEU A 209 -4.19 8.76 -25.12
N VAL A 210 -4.53 7.50 -24.81
CA VAL A 210 -3.93 6.75 -23.69
C VAL A 210 -2.42 6.63 -23.88
N SER A 211 -1.95 6.29 -25.08
CA SER A 211 -0.51 6.20 -25.36
C SER A 211 0.20 7.55 -25.29
N VAL A 212 -0.45 8.61 -25.76
CA VAL A 212 0.05 9.98 -25.60
C VAL A 212 0.15 10.32 -24.11
N ALA A 213 -0.85 9.99 -23.30
CA ALA A 213 -0.80 10.18 -21.85
C ALA A 213 0.35 9.40 -21.20
N TRP A 214 0.60 8.14 -21.62
CA TRP A 214 1.75 7.37 -21.12
C TRP A 214 3.09 8.02 -21.49
N LEU A 215 3.24 8.53 -22.71
CA LEU A 215 4.43 9.29 -23.12
C LEU A 215 4.59 10.60 -22.34
N LEU A 216 3.49 11.28 -22.01
CA LEU A 216 3.52 12.48 -21.16
C LEU A 216 3.97 12.14 -19.74
N VAL A 217 3.47 11.06 -19.15
CA VAL A 217 3.92 10.58 -17.83
C VAL A 217 5.41 10.20 -17.89
N ALA A 218 5.85 9.50 -18.92
CA ALA A 218 7.27 9.15 -19.13
C ALA A 218 8.15 10.41 -19.24
N SER A 219 7.71 11.39 -20.04
CA SER A 219 8.42 12.65 -20.24
C SER A 219 8.49 13.48 -18.96
N ALA A 220 7.39 13.54 -18.19
CA ALA A 220 7.33 14.23 -16.91
C ALA A 220 8.25 13.56 -15.87
N ALA A 221 8.25 12.23 -15.80
CA ALA A 221 9.13 11.48 -14.93
C ALA A 221 10.62 11.68 -15.29
N LEU A 222 10.96 11.68 -16.58
CA LEU A 222 12.32 11.95 -17.05
C LEU A 222 12.76 13.38 -16.73
N ALA A 223 11.91 14.36 -17.00
CA ALA A 223 12.17 15.78 -16.71
C ALA A 223 12.33 16.02 -15.20
N ALA A 224 11.47 15.39 -14.38
CA ALA A 224 11.58 15.42 -12.93
C ALA A 224 12.86 14.73 -12.44
N GLY A 225 13.22 13.57 -13.01
CA GLY A 225 14.48 12.88 -12.71
C GLY A 225 15.70 13.75 -13.00
N PHE A 226 15.70 14.46 -14.14
CA PHE A 226 16.75 15.42 -14.48
C PHE A 226 16.80 16.61 -13.53
N ARG A 227 15.66 17.26 -13.28
CA ARG A 227 15.57 18.45 -12.41
C ARG A 227 15.94 18.13 -10.96
N LEU A 228 15.53 16.97 -10.47
CA LEU A 228 15.77 16.52 -9.09
C LEU A 228 17.07 15.74 -8.94
N ARG A 229 17.85 15.54 -10.02
CA ARG A 229 19.05 14.69 -10.07
C ARG A 229 18.81 13.28 -9.50
N ASP A 230 17.62 12.75 -9.78
CA ASP A 230 17.16 11.45 -9.32
C ASP A 230 17.33 10.41 -10.42
N ARG A 231 18.40 9.62 -10.30
CA ARG A 231 18.74 8.59 -11.28
C ARG A 231 17.69 7.49 -11.32
N THR A 232 17.10 7.12 -10.19
CA THR A 232 16.10 6.04 -10.11
C THR A 232 14.82 6.45 -10.83
N LEU A 233 14.34 7.68 -10.58
CA LEU A 233 13.20 8.25 -11.30
C LEU A 233 13.49 8.33 -12.81
N GLY A 234 14.67 8.84 -13.18
CA GLY A 234 15.12 8.89 -14.58
C GLY A 234 15.18 7.51 -15.26
N GLN A 235 15.74 6.50 -14.59
CA GLN A 235 15.80 5.14 -15.12
C GLN A 235 14.41 4.52 -15.30
N SER A 236 13.52 4.70 -14.32
CA SER A 236 12.15 4.19 -14.40
C SER A 236 11.35 4.80 -15.54
N SER A 237 11.64 6.06 -15.92
CA SER A 237 10.99 6.72 -17.06
C SER A 237 11.32 6.07 -18.40
N LEU A 238 12.50 5.45 -18.54
CA LEU A 238 12.88 4.72 -19.75
C LEU A 238 12.02 3.48 -19.95
N LEU A 239 11.64 2.81 -18.86
CA LEU A 239 10.70 1.69 -18.90
C LEU A 239 9.31 2.17 -19.33
N LEU A 240 8.86 3.33 -18.86
CA LEU A 240 7.60 3.91 -19.32
C LEU A 240 7.62 4.21 -20.82
N PHE A 241 8.71 4.82 -21.31
CA PHE A 241 8.88 5.07 -22.75
C PHE A 241 8.83 3.77 -23.54
N LEU A 242 9.52 2.72 -23.07
CA LEU A 242 9.49 1.41 -23.72
C LEU A 242 8.07 0.83 -23.78
N LEU A 243 7.32 0.85 -22.67
CA LEU A 243 5.96 0.34 -22.62
C LEU A 243 5.00 1.14 -23.51
N ALA A 244 5.12 2.47 -23.51
CA ALA A 244 4.34 3.34 -24.38
C ALA A 244 4.66 3.10 -25.86
N SER A 245 5.94 3.02 -26.22
CA SER A 245 6.37 2.67 -27.58
C SER A 245 5.86 1.31 -28.01
N LEU A 246 5.92 0.30 -27.13
CA LEU A 246 5.42 -1.04 -27.41
C LEU A 246 3.91 -1.04 -27.65
N LYS A 247 3.13 -0.34 -26.81
CA LYS A 247 1.68 -0.20 -27.02
C LYS A 247 1.38 0.44 -28.36
N ILE A 248 2.07 1.53 -28.70
CA ILE A 248 1.87 2.24 -29.97
C ILE A 248 2.20 1.32 -31.15
N MET A 249 3.31 0.59 -31.08
CA MET A 249 3.74 -0.34 -32.15
C MET A 249 2.80 -1.52 -32.35
N LEU A 250 2.33 -2.13 -31.26
CA LEU A 250 1.52 -3.34 -31.33
C LEU A 250 0.04 -3.06 -31.60
N PHE A 251 -0.51 -1.99 -31.02
CA PHE A 251 -1.95 -1.74 -31.03
C PHE A 251 -2.31 -0.48 -31.82
N ASP A 252 -1.69 0.66 -31.54
CA ASP A 252 -2.16 1.93 -32.12
C ASP A 252 -1.78 2.09 -33.59
N LEU A 253 -0.70 1.45 -34.06
CA LEU A 253 -0.24 1.52 -35.45
C LEU A 253 -1.01 0.59 -36.40
N ALA A 254 -1.74 -0.41 -35.88
CA ALA A 254 -2.40 -1.44 -36.69
C ALA A 254 -3.38 -0.82 -37.71
N ASP A 255 -4.17 0.16 -37.28
CA ASP A 255 -5.25 0.76 -38.09
C ASP A 255 -4.85 2.10 -38.75
N THR A 256 -3.56 2.46 -38.71
CA THR A 256 -3.06 3.74 -39.28
C THR A 256 -2.63 3.60 -40.74
N THR A 257 -2.75 4.71 -41.50
CA THR A 257 -2.27 4.78 -42.89
C THR A 257 -0.74 4.67 -42.94
N PRO A 258 -0.15 4.15 -44.04
CA PRO A 258 1.30 3.91 -44.12
C PRO A 258 2.17 5.14 -43.83
N LEU A 259 1.76 6.32 -44.31
CA LEU A 259 2.52 7.57 -44.10
C LEU A 259 2.51 8.00 -42.63
N LEU A 260 1.36 7.92 -41.96
CA LEU A 260 1.26 8.18 -40.52
C LEU A 260 2.08 7.17 -39.71
N ARG A 261 2.09 5.91 -40.14
CA ARG A 261 2.85 4.84 -39.49
C ARG A 261 4.36 5.15 -39.48
N VAL A 262 4.90 5.58 -40.62
CA VAL A 262 6.31 6.02 -40.73
C VAL A 262 6.57 7.25 -39.85
N GLY A 263 5.68 8.26 -39.89
CA GLY A 263 5.82 9.48 -39.09
C GLY A 263 5.86 9.19 -37.58
N VAL A 264 4.94 8.36 -37.08
CA VAL A 264 4.87 7.97 -35.66
C VAL A 264 6.11 7.19 -35.23
N LEU A 265 6.57 6.22 -36.05
CA LEU A 265 7.80 5.48 -35.75
C LEU A 265 9.04 6.38 -35.67
N LEU A 266 9.11 7.40 -36.54
CA LEU A 266 10.21 8.36 -36.55
C LEU A 266 10.19 9.21 -35.26
N VAL A 267 9.02 9.75 -34.88
CA VAL A 267 8.84 10.51 -33.63
C VAL A 267 9.17 9.66 -32.40
N LEU A 268 8.74 8.40 -32.38
CA LEU A 268 9.07 7.46 -31.31
C LEU A 268 10.58 7.21 -31.22
N GLY A 269 11.25 6.96 -32.34
CA GLY A 269 12.69 6.77 -32.40
C GLY A 269 13.46 7.97 -31.86
N VAL A 270 13.07 9.18 -32.26
CA VAL A 270 13.65 10.44 -31.74
C VAL A 270 13.40 10.58 -30.24
N SER A 271 12.19 10.29 -29.76
CA SER A 271 11.83 10.40 -28.35
C SER A 271 12.63 9.43 -27.47
N LEU A 272 12.78 8.18 -27.92
CA LEU A 272 13.59 7.16 -27.24
C LEU A 272 15.08 7.55 -27.21
N TYR A 273 15.60 8.02 -28.34
CA TYR A 273 17.00 8.47 -28.43
C TYR A 273 17.26 9.66 -27.52
N ALA A 274 16.40 10.68 -27.56
CA ALA A 274 16.48 11.85 -26.70
C ALA A 274 16.37 11.46 -25.22
N GLY A 275 15.45 10.56 -24.87
CA GLY A 275 15.29 10.04 -23.52
C GLY A 275 16.56 9.35 -23.01
N GLY A 276 17.15 8.46 -23.81
CA GLY A 276 18.40 7.78 -23.48
C GLY A 276 19.59 8.75 -23.36
N TRP A 277 19.65 9.77 -24.21
CA TRP A 277 20.67 10.82 -24.15
C TRP A 277 20.56 11.67 -22.89
N VAL A 278 19.34 12.10 -22.51
CA VAL A 278 19.09 12.82 -21.25
C VAL A 278 19.45 11.96 -20.05
N TYR A 279 19.09 10.68 -20.07
CA TYR A 279 19.45 9.74 -19.00
C TYR A 279 20.98 9.63 -18.81
N ARG A 280 21.77 9.60 -19.89
CA ARG A 280 23.24 9.57 -19.79
C ARG A 280 23.84 10.79 -19.07
N LYS A 281 23.13 11.92 -19.05
CA LYS A 281 23.56 13.13 -18.35
C LYS A 281 23.23 13.12 -16.85
N LEU A 282 22.41 12.17 -16.38
CA LEU A 282 22.15 12.03 -14.95
C LEU A 282 23.42 11.58 -14.24
N PRO A 283 23.77 12.20 -13.10
CA PRO A 283 24.95 11.80 -12.34
C PRO A 283 24.90 10.30 -12.01
N ALA A 284 26.05 9.64 -12.06
CA ALA A 284 26.18 8.28 -11.56
C ALA A 284 25.75 8.27 -10.08
N GLN A 285 25.01 7.24 -9.66
CA GLN A 285 24.81 7.01 -8.23
C GLN A 285 26.19 6.73 -7.64
N SER A 286 26.76 7.71 -6.93
CA SER A 286 27.98 7.50 -6.17
C SER A 286 27.73 6.35 -5.20
N PRO A 287 28.69 5.42 -5.00
CA PRO A 287 28.57 4.46 -3.91
C PRO A 287 28.48 5.27 -2.62
N ARG A 288 27.28 5.34 -2.03
CA ARG A 288 27.06 6.10 -0.81
C ARG A 288 27.68 5.26 0.31
N SER A 289 28.79 5.75 0.84
CA SER A 289 29.55 5.14 1.95
C SER A 289 28.60 4.61 3.04
N PRO A 290 28.91 3.44 3.61
CA PRO A 290 28.03 2.69 4.51
C PRO A 290 27.39 3.59 5.58
#